data_AF-A0A516SHR8-F1
#
_entry.id   AF-A0A516SHR8-F1
#
_cell.length_a   1.000
_cell.length_b   1.000
_cell.length_c   1.000
_cell.angle_alpha   90.00
_cell.angle_beta   90.00
_cell.angle_gamma   90.00
#
_symmetry.space_group_name_H-M   'P 1'
#
loop_
_entity.id
_entity.type
_entity.pdbx_description
1 polymer ?
#
loop_
_entity_poly.entity_id
_entity_poly.type
_entity_poly.pdbx_seq_one_letter_code
_entity_poly.pdbx_strand_id
1 'polypeptide(L)' 'METIRCGHCNRKLGEGRYTVLTIKCPRCGTLNTLRAMRP' A
#
# COMPACT_ATOMS: atom_id res chain seq x y z
N MET A 1 7.81 8.07 7.87
CA MET A 1 7.41 7.38 6.63
C MET A 1 6.54 6.22 7.05
N GLU A 2 5.39 6.03 6.42
CA GLU A 2 4.51 4.89 6.72
C GLU A 2 4.93 3.67 5.90
N THR A 3 4.89 2.49 6.51
CA THR A 3 5.09 1.23 5.81
C THR A 3 3.80 0.82 5.12
N ILE A 4 3.84 0.82 3.78
CA ILE A 4 2.73 0.43 2.93
C ILE A 4 2.76 -1.09 2.81
N ARG A 5 1.70 -1.76 3.28
CA ARG A 5 1.55 -3.21 3.20
C ARG A 5 0.39 -3.57 2.28
N CYS A 6 0.50 -4.74 1.65
CA CYS A 6 -0.60 -5.29 0.88
C CYS A 6 -1.72 -5.76 1.81
N GLY A 7 -2.96 -5.35 1.57
CA GLY A 7 -4.13 -5.79 2.33
C GLY A 7 -4.47 -7.27 2.16
N HIS A 8 -3.90 -7.95 1.16
CA HIS A 8 -4.13 -9.39 0.92
C HIS A 8 -3.00 -10.28 1.45
N CYS A 9 -1.77 -10.10 0.97
CA CYS A 9 -0.64 -10.95 1.38
C CYS A 9 0.17 -10.40 2.58
N ASN A 10 -0.20 -9.23 3.11
CA ASN A 10 0.44 -8.55 4.24
C ASN A 10 1.95 -8.26 4.08
N ARG A 11 2.48 -8.43 2.87
CA ARG A 11 3.88 -8.12 2.54
C ARG A 11 4.07 -6.63 2.28
N LYS A 12 5.28 -6.15 2.59
CA LYS A 12 5.71 -4.76 2.33
C LYS A 12 5.67 -4.46 0.83
N LEU A 13 4.93 -3.42 0.45
CA LEU A 13 4.85 -2.87 -0.90
C LEU A 13 5.84 -1.71 -1.08
N GLY A 14 6.02 -0.90 -0.04
CA GLY A 14 6.92 0.25 -0.06
C GLY A 14 6.87 1.01 1.27
N GLU A 15 7.62 2.09 1.36
CA GLU A 15 7.59 3.04 2.48
C GLU A 15 7.57 4.44 1.92
N GLY A 16 6.74 5.31 2.50
CA GLY A 16 6.61 6.67 2.00
C GLY A 16 5.55 7.47 2.75
N ARG A 17 5.29 8.69 2.28
CA ARG A 17 4.09 9.45 2.62
C ARG A 17 3.20 9.45 1.38
N TYR A 18 1.92 9.16 1.56
CA TYR A 18 0.96 9.11 0.47
C TYR A 18 -0.36 9.70 0.96
N THR A 19 -1.08 10.43 0.11
CA THR A 19 -2.46 10.84 0.42
C THR A 19 -3.43 9.77 -0.09
N VAL A 20 -3.20 9.34 -1.33
CA VAL A 20 -3.89 8.22 -1.99
C VAL A 20 -2.85 7.43 -2.75
N LEU A 21 -2.87 6.11 -2.62
CA LEU A 21 -1.97 5.21 -3.33
C LEU A 21 -2.76 4.05 -3.91
N THR A 22 -2.69 3.90 -5.24
CA THR A 22 -3.20 2.72 -5.94
C THR A 22 -2.02 1.97 -6.52
N ILE A 23 -1.75 0.77 -6.02
CA ILE A 23 -0.60 -0.03 -6.43
C ILE A 23 -0.99 -1.50 -6.55
N LYS A 24 -0.62 -2.11 -7.68
CA LYS A 24 -0.73 -3.56 -7.86
C LYS A 24 0.35 -4.23 -7.03
N CYS A 25 -0.02 -5.21 -6.20
CA CYS A 25 0.96 -6.03 -5.53
C CYS A 25 1.66 -6.93 -6.56
N PRO A 26 2.99 -6.83 -6.75
CA PRO A 26 3.71 -7.67 -7.70
C PRO A 26 3.78 -9.14 -7.27
N ARG A 27 3.38 -9.46 -6.03
CA ARG A 27 3.48 -10.81 -5.46
C ARG A 27 2.18 -11.61 -5.54
N CYS A 28 1.04 -11.01 -5.21
CA CYS A 28 -0.26 -11.68 -5.24
C CYS A 28 -1.20 -11.15 -6.33
N GLY A 29 -0.81 -10.10 -7.07
CA GLY A 29 -1.62 -9.52 -8.13
C GLY A 29 -2.77 -8.61 -7.67
N THR A 30 -3.11 -8.60 -6.37
CA THR A 30 -4.16 -7.75 -5.80
C THR A 30 -3.87 -6.27 -6.03
N LEU A 31 -4.88 -5.53 -6.51
CA LEU A 31 -4.83 -4.08 -6.58
C LEU A 31 -5.13 -3.52 -5.18
N ASN A 32 -4.17 -2.80 -4.60
CA ASN A 32 -4.34 -2.17 -3.29
C ASN A 32 -4.66 -0.69 -3.51
N THR A 33 -5.76 -0.23 -2.94
CA THR A 33 -6.14 1.18 -2.89
C THR A 33 -6.09 1.63 -1.44
N LEU A 34 -5.09 2.44 -1.11
CA LEU A 34 -4.80 2.90 0.23
C LEU A 34 -5.04 4.40 0.33
N ARG A 35 -5.62 4.83 1.44
CA ARG A 35 -5.80 6.24 1.81
C ARG A 35 -5.11 6.48 3.13
N ALA A 36 -4.29 7.52 3.22
CA ALA A 36 -3.78 7.94 4.52
C ALA A 36 -4.95 8.49 5.33
N MET A 37 -5.10 8.01 6.57
CA MET A 37 -6.17 8.47 7.46
C MET A 37 -5.93 9.88 7.99
N ARG A 38 -4.69 10.40 7.96
CA ARG A 38 -4.35 11.76 8.42
C ARG A 38 -3.12 12.32 7.67
N PRO A 39 -3.07 13.62 7.36
CA PRO A 39 -1.89 14.29 6.79
C PRO A 39 -0.73 14.42 7.78
#